data_AF-X6P8D5-F1
#
_entry.id   AF-X6P8D5-F1
#
_cell.length_a   1.000
_cell.length_b   1.000
_cell.length_c   1.000
_cell.angle_alpha   90.00
_cell.angle_beta   90.00
_cell.angle_gamma   90.00
#
_symmetry.space_group_name_H-M   'P 1'
#
loop_
_entity.id
_entity.type
_entity.pdbx_description
1 polymer ?
#
loop_
_entity_poly.entity_id
_entity_poly.type
_entity_poly.pdbx_seq_one_letter_code
_entity_poly.pdbx_strand_id
1 'polypeptide(L)'
;VEAFGHHVAKIELFDLYDADNQALLWSEKKGNTSLDMMKANTVTIKDAIDAHDKIIYAHAASHFAPTGKNPESSRGHVTFVARIKQVKTKHETIVSYFVMVDCAGSEGETAFTPEFKAMVDQQTLMARRLEAGTINTGLSQLQVVFNQLKQKGELSKAIGNGLRRVLHPYINTRTYLSVLFTLSPSINNAKATESTLKFAVTAGMVKVKPVAMKGKVNWEVLVNELRIIIIIILNYHKYITKEKVIDDNNETIDDLERQIAKTREAIERSKSGLPIRPKKQQQMKIKVEQVEKAHDTGGLIQDPAATGSPRTQPVQMDDQVATALMGVLDDSIMDLMNELEGKKKRDFLFMFIPDDEFRDELKKEKELEKKQEEERAKHDQQMSQMGVQRRGGGRHRTETAEENAEAMKVAINVYNKNSQMASKINFAKTHVEKQFKQTEQEYKKLKTFHEKLKQEKQAENLNKEELTSHAVDLNILLKEQETVTEGLKQSKQIMVDYLKEDGREALIKWLQMRDLV
;
A
#
# COMPACT_ATOMS: atom_id res chain seq x y z
N VAL A 1 -2.09 18.49 23.73
CA VAL A 1 -1.93 19.94 23.45
C VAL A 1 -2.97 20.69 24.22
N GLU A 2 -2.62 21.76 24.91
CA GLU A 2 -3.54 22.66 25.61
C GLU A 2 -3.64 24.01 24.89
N ALA A 3 -4.86 24.50 24.66
CA ALA A 3 -5.10 25.84 24.15
C ALA A 3 -5.42 26.78 25.32
N PHE A 4 -4.54 27.75 25.58
CA PHE A 4 -4.61 28.64 26.73
C PHE A 4 -4.18 30.07 26.37
N GLY A 5 -4.71 31.07 27.09
CA GLY A 5 -4.26 32.45 26.99
C GLY A 5 -4.98 33.40 27.94
N HIS A 6 -4.39 34.58 28.13
CA HIS A 6 -5.00 35.70 28.86
C HIS A 6 -5.62 36.74 27.92
N HIS A 7 -5.38 36.63 26.62
CA HIS A 7 -5.90 37.56 25.64
C HIS A 7 -6.52 36.80 24.46
N VAL A 8 -7.76 37.14 24.11
CA VAL A 8 -8.53 36.44 23.08
C VAL A 8 -7.84 36.42 21.70
N ALA A 9 -7.09 37.47 21.38
CA ALA A 9 -6.30 37.54 20.15
C ALA A 9 -5.03 36.68 20.17
N LYS A 10 -4.52 36.32 21.35
CA LYS A 10 -3.24 35.64 21.57
C LYS A 10 -3.44 34.37 22.40
N ILE A 11 -4.24 33.46 21.87
CA ILE A 11 -4.38 32.11 22.43
C ILE A 11 -3.23 31.27 21.91
N GLU A 12 -2.40 30.80 22.81
CA GLU A 12 -1.23 29.98 22.54
C GLU A 12 -1.58 28.50 22.67
N LEU A 13 -0.86 27.66 21.91
CA LEU A 13 -0.98 26.21 21.98
C LEU A 13 0.27 25.65 22.67
N PHE A 14 0.06 24.90 23.74
CA PHE A 14 1.12 24.29 24.55
C PHE A 14 1.15 22.79 24.25
N ASP A 15 2.27 22.30 23.74
CA ASP A 15 2.47 20.88 23.53
C ASP A 15 2.86 20.23 24.87
N LEU A 16 1.93 19.47 25.44
CA LEU A 16 2.06 18.84 26.76
C LEU A 16 3.02 17.64 26.78
N TYR A 17 3.58 17.24 25.64
CA TYR A 17 4.69 16.27 25.58
C TYR A 17 6.05 16.94 25.35
N ASP A 18 6.08 18.25 25.09
CA ASP A 18 7.33 19.00 24.96
C ASP A 18 8.00 19.12 26.34
N ALA A 19 9.32 18.92 26.38
CA ALA A 19 10.14 19.04 27.59
C ALA A 19 10.05 20.45 28.20
N ASP A 20 10.02 21.49 27.35
CA ASP A 20 9.90 22.88 27.80
C ASP A 20 8.57 23.14 28.52
N ASN A 21 7.53 22.34 28.23
CA ASN A 21 6.23 22.47 28.84
C ASN A 21 6.03 21.54 30.05
N GLN A 22 7.05 20.79 30.48
CA GLN A 22 7.01 20.01 31.73
C GLN A 22 7.41 20.82 32.96
N ALA A 23 7.73 22.11 32.79
CA ALA A 23 8.06 22.98 33.90
C ALA A 23 6.94 23.00 34.95
N LEU A 24 7.33 23.08 36.23
CA LEU A 24 6.41 23.12 37.35
C LEU A 24 5.59 24.41 37.36
N LEU A 25 6.22 25.53 37.01
CA LEU A 25 5.58 26.84 36.95
C LEU A 25 5.05 27.11 35.55
N TRP A 26 3.78 27.53 35.46
CA TRP A 26 3.14 27.85 34.17
C TRP A 26 3.87 28.96 33.40
N SER A 27 4.46 29.93 34.11
CA SER A 27 5.21 31.05 33.51
C SER A 27 6.46 30.63 32.75
N GLU A 28 6.97 29.43 32.98
CA GLU A 28 8.17 28.89 32.33
C GLU A 28 7.84 28.09 31.06
N LYS A 29 6.57 27.70 30.89
CA LYS A 29 6.09 26.94 29.74
C LYS A 29 6.04 27.83 28.50
N LYS A 30 6.27 27.23 27.33
CA LYS A 30 6.36 27.93 26.04
C LYS A 30 5.19 27.57 25.14
N GLY A 31 4.30 28.53 24.99
CA GLY A 31 3.17 28.46 24.07
C GLY A 31 3.54 28.88 22.66
N ASN A 32 2.87 28.28 21.66
CA ASN A 32 3.05 28.64 20.26
C ASN A 32 1.68 28.88 19.59
N THR A 33 1.40 30.12 19.19
CA THR A 33 0.14 30.45 18.48
C THR A 33 0.04 29.79 17.11
N SER A 34 1.17 29.40 16.53
CA SER A 34 1.33 28.85 15.18
C SER A 34 1.64 27.35 15.15
N LEU A 35 1.45 26.64 16.27
CA LEU A 35 1.65 25.20 16.32
C LEU A 35 0.77 24.49 15.28
N ASP A 36 1.42 23.70 14.43
CA ASP A 36 0.76 22.78 13.50
C ASP A 36 0.48 21.46 14.23
N MET A 37 -0.79 21.15 14.44
CA MET A 37 -1.22 19.94 15.16
C MET A 37 -0.72 18.65 14.52
N MET A 38 -0.48 18.63 13.21
CA MET A 38 0.04 17.44 12.52
C MET A 38 1.54 17.23 12.75
N LYS A 39 2.23 18.24 13.29
CA LYS A 39 3.67 18.26 13.59
C LYS A 39 3.97 18.32 15.10
N ALA A 40 2.94 18.31 15.95
CA ALA A 40 3.10 18.24 17.39
C ALA A 40 3.85 16.95 17.80
N ASN A 41 4.51 16.99 18.96
CA ASN A 41 5.25 15.84 19.47
C ASN A 41 4.32 14.62 19.59
N THR A 42 4.79 13.48 19.09
CA THR A 42 4.05 12.23 19.10
C THR A 42 4.81 11.21 19.92
N VAL A 43 4.12 10.56 20.84
CA VAL A 43 4.62 9.41 21.60
C VAL A 43 3.97 8.12 21.10
N THR A 44 4.75 7.05 21.00
CA THR A 44 4.22 5.73 20.66
C THR A 44 3.59 5.10 21.89
N ILE A 45 2.40 4.54 21.73
CA ILE A 45 1.66 3.82 22.77
C ILE A 45 1.80 2.32 22.51
N LYS A 46 2.23 1.56 23.51
CA LYS A 46 2.40 0.10 23.41
C LYS A 46 1.13 -0.66 23.78
N ASP A 47 0.53 -0.27 24.89
CA ASP A 47 -0.65 -0.91 25.47
C ASP A 47 -1.50 0.11 26.25
N ALA A 48 -2.57 -0.37 26.88
CA ALA A 48 -3.50 0.49 27.60
C ALA A 48 -2.90 1.13 28.86
N ILE A 49 -1.95 0.46 29.52
CA ILE A 49 -1.30 0.98 30.73
C ILE A 49 -0.34 2.10 30.33
N ASP A 50 0.48 1.88 29.31
CA ASP A 50 1.34 2.92 28.74
C ASP A 50 0.50 4.11 28.24
N ALA A 51 -0.64 3.88 27.60
CA ALA A 51 -1.56 4.96 27.22
C ALA A 51 -2.01 5.81 28.41
N HIS A 52 -2.43 5.15 29.50
CA HIS A 52 -2.85 5.79 30.73
C HIS A 52 -1.72 6.63 31.35
N ASP A 53 -0.53 6.07 31.45
CA ASP A 53 0.62 6.75 32.05
C ASP A 53 1.06 7.97 31.22
N LYS A 54 1.00 7.88 29.88
CA LYS A 54 1.25 9.02 28.99
C LYS A 54 0.19 10.11 29.12
N ILE A 55 -1.07 9.73 29.28
CA ILE A 55 -2.16 10.68 29.55
C ILE A 55 -1.92 11.39 30.88
N ILE A 56 -1.60 10.68 31.96
CA ILE A 56 -1.29 11.29 33.27
C ILE A 56 -0.11 12.24 33.15
N TYR A 57 0.98 11.81 32.51
CA TYR A 57 2.16 12.63 32.30
C TYR A 57 1.82 13.95 31.60
N ALA A 58 1.12 13.89 30.47
CA ALA A 58 0.72 15.09 29.74
C ALA A 58 -0.28 15.94 30.54
N HIS A 59 -1.24 15.31 31.22
CA HIS A 59 -2.25 16.00 32.02
C HIS A 59 -1.64 16.77 33.21
N ALA A 60 -0.61 16.20 33.85
CA ALA A 60 0.13 16.86 34.93
C ALA A 60 0.81 18.17 34.49
N ALA A 61 1.09 18.32 33.19
CA ALA A 61 1.62 19.54 32.61
C ALA A 61 0.56 20.61 32.30
N SER A 62 -0.73 20.36 32.53
CA SER A 62 -1.81 21.28 32.14
C SER A 62 -2.02 22.43 33.13
N HIS A 63 -2.68 23.51 32.71
CA HIS A 63 -2.96 24.66 33.57
C HIS A 63 -4.19 24.44 34.45
N PHE A 64 -3.96 24.31 35.76
CA PHE A 64 -5.01 24.27 36.77
C PHE A 64 -4.93 25.47 37.69
N ALA A 65 -6.10 25.96 38.10
CA ALA A 65 -6.15 26.97 39.12
C ALA A 65 -7.47 27.00 39.89
N PRO A 66 -7.42 27.40 41.17
CA PRO A 66 -8.62 27.50 41.98
C PRO A 66 -9.52 28.66 41.53
N THR A 67 -10.81 28.39 41.63
CA THR A 67 -11.90 29.36 41.52
C THR A 67 -12.78 29.24 42.76
N GLY A 68 -13.75 30.15 42.92
CA GLY A 68 -14.71 30.05 44.03
C GLY A 68 -15.67 28.86 43.91
N LYS A 69 -15.85 28.29 42.71
CA LYS A 69 -16.73 27.12 42.48
C LYS A 69 -15.99 25.78 42.38
N ASN A 70 -14.75 25.79 41.88
CA ASN A 70 -13.94 24.58 41.70
C ASN A 70 -12.46 24.89 42.05
N PRO A 71 -11.88 24.23 43.07
CA PRO A 71 -10.48 24.41 43.43
C PRO A 71 -9.49 23.85 42.40
N GLU A 72 -9.93 22.90 41.57
CA GLU A 72 -9.13 22.27 40.51
C GLU A 72 -9.73 22.59 39.13
N SER A 73 -10.00 23.88 38.87
CA SER A 73 -10.56 24.31 37.59
C SER A 73 -9.49 24.26 36.51
N SER A 74 -9.73 23.48 35.44
CA SER A 74 -8.95 23.54 34.20
C SER A 74 -9.13 24.92 33.56
N ARG A 75 -8.02 25.52 33.15
CA ARG A 75 -8.00 26.90 32.63
C ARG A 75 -7.75 26.98 31.13
N GLY A 76 -7.22 25.93 30.52
CA GLY A 76 -7.14 25.75 29.07
C GLY A 76 -7.97 24.58 28.58
N HIS A 77 -8.20 24.53 27.27
CA HIS A 77 -8.85 23.39 26.62
C HIS A 77 -7.80 22.37 26.23
N VAL A 78 -7.86 21.15 26.76
CA VAL A 78 -6.88 20.11 26.52
C VAL A 78 -7.39 19.18 25.42
N THR A 79 -6.53 18.88 24.44
CA THR A 79 -6.84 17.94 23.36
C THR A 79 -5.79 16.83 23.30
N PHE A 80 -6.26 15.60 23.38
CA PHE A 80 -5.51 14.37 23.13
C PHE A 80 -5.85 13.83 21.75
N VAL A 81 -4.81 13.53 20.96
CA VAL A 81 -4.96 12.97 19.60
C VAL A 81 -4.22 11.65 19.55
N ALA A 82 -4.96 10.55 19.36
CA ALA A 82 -4.40 9.25 19.08
C ALA A 82 -4.42 9.00 17.57
N ARG A 83 -3.23 8.83 16.98
CA ARG A 83 -3.07 8.44 15.58
C ARG A 83 -2.96 6.92 15.49
N ILE A 84 -3.97 6.28 14.94
CA ILE A 84 -4.06 4.83 14.82
C ILE A 84 -3.63 4.44 13.41
N LYS A 85 -2.50 3.73 13.31
CA LYS A 85 -2.01 3.18 12.04
C LYS A 85 -2.32 1.68 12.01
N GLN A 86 -3.06 1.24 11.00
CA GLN A 86 -3.42 -0.16 10.79
C GLN A 86 -2.82 -0.62 9.47
N VAL A 87 -2.02 -1.70 9.50
CA VAL A 87 -1.54 -2.36 8.30
C VAL A 87 -2.59 -3.39 7.90
N LYS A 88 -3.34 -3.11 6.84
CA LYS A 88 -4.42 -3.98 6.36
C LYS A 88 -3.88 -5.11 5.47
N THR A 89 -2.92 -4.77 4.62
CA THR A 89 -2.10 -5.72 3.86
C THR A 89 -0.65 -5.27 3.94
N LYS A 90 0.29 -6.09 3.45
CA LYS A 90 1.71 -5.73 3.36
C LYS A 90 1.97 -4.37 2.70
N HIS A 91 1.10 -3.99 1.76
CA HIS A 91 1.20 -2.75 1.01
C HIS A 91 0.15 -1.72 1.40
N GLU A 92 -0.86 -2.04 2.19
CA GLU A 92 -1.96 -1.12 2.46
C GLU A 92 -1.95 -0.68 3.94
N THR A 93 -1.76 0.61 4.19
CA THR A 93 -1.85 1.20 5.53
C THR A 93 -3.04 2.14 5.62
N ILE A 94 -3.88 1.93 6.63
CA ILE A 94 -4.96 2.83 7.01
C ILE A 94 -4.47 3.69 8.18
N VAL A 95 -4.73 4.99 8.11
CA VAL A 95 -4.47 5.92 9.22
C VAL A 95 -5.79 6.56 9.62
N SER A 96 -6.16 6.40 10.88
CA SER A 96 -7.32 7.05 11.49
C SER A 96 -6.89 7.86 12.71
N TYR A 97 -7.76 8.78 13.13
CA TYR A 97 -7.53 9.66 14.27
C TYR A 97 -8.67 9.49 15.25
N PHE A 98 -8.33 9.33 16.52
CA PHE A 98 -9.24 9.45 17.64
C PHE A 98 -8.87 10.71 18.42
N VAL A 99 -9.80 11.66 18.50
CA VAL A 99 -9.57 12.96 19.12
C VAL A 99 -10.49 13.10 20.32
N MET A 100 -9.89 13.30 21.49
CA MET A 100 -10.60 13.56 22.74
C MET A 100 -10.28 14.98 23.18
N VAL A 101 -11.32 15.76 23.45
CA VAL A 101 -11.21 17.17 23.83
C VAL A 101 -11.84 17.34 25.19
N ASP A 102 -11.04 17.73 26.16
CA ASP A 102 -11.51 18.18 27.46
C ASP A 102 -11.62 19.72 27.44
N CYS A 103 -12.84 20.21 27.60
CA CYS A 103 -13.14 21.63 27.52
C CYS A 103 -13.16 22.24 28.92
N ALA A 104 -12.52 23.40 29.08
CA ALA A 104 -12.59 24.16 30.31
C ALA A 104 -14.02 24.66 30.59
N GLY A 105 -14.31 24.89 31.87
CA GLY A 105 -15.64 25.24 32.38
C GLY A 105 -16.22 26.53 31.78
N SER A 106 -17.52 26.51 31.49
CA SER A 106 -18.27 27.63 30.87
C SER A 106 -18.74 28.68 31.88
N GLU A 107 -18.41 28.53 33.17
CA GLU A 107 -18.93 29.37 34.26
C GLU A 107 -18.54 30.86 34.19
N GLY A 108 -17.46 31.22 33.49
CA GLY A 108 -17.06 32.62 33.28
C GLY A 108 -16.84 33.40 34.59
N GLU A 109 -17.30 34.66 34.66
CA GLU A 109 -17.26 35.49 35.88
C GLU A 109 -18.03 34.89 37.07
N THR A 110 -19.02 34.03 36.79
CA THR A 110 -19.81 33.40 37.86
C THR A 110 -19.00 32.34 38.62
N ALA A 111 -17.82 31.95 38.13
CA ALA A 111 -16.85 31.13 38.84
C ALA A 111 -16.31 31.80 40.11
N PHE A 112 -16.31 33.14 40.13
CA PHE A 112 -15.68 33.94 41.17
C PHE A 112 -16.71 34.39 42.20
N THR A 113 -16.92 33.56 43.23
CA THR A 113 -17.82 33.87 44.33
C THR A 113 -17.33 35.09 45.13
N PRO A 114 -18.21 35.78 45.87
CA PRO A 114 -17.81 36.90 46.73
C PRO A 114 -16.69 36.53 47.71
N GLU A 115 -16.73 35.32 48.26
CA GLU A 115 -15.75 34.82 49.22
C GLU A 115 -14.38 34.65 48.55
N PHE A 116 -14.35 34.08 47.35
CA PHE A 116 -13.11 33.95 46.58
C PHE A 116 -12.52 35.32 46.23
N LYS A 117 -13.35 36.28 45.82
CA LYS A 117 -12.92 37.65 45.51
C LYS A 117 -12.34 38.38 46.71
N ALA A 118 -12.80 38.08 47.92
CA ALA A 118 -12.26 38.63 49.16
C ALA A 118 -10.94 37.97 49.58
N MET A 119 -10.72 36.71 49.18
CA MET A 119 -9.55 35.92 49.56
C MET A 119 -8.32 36.17 48.67
N VAL A 120 -8.52 36.48 47.39
CA VAL A 120 -7.42 36.66 46.42
C VAL A 120 -7.11 38.14 46.17
N ASP A 121 -5.86 38.43 45.83
CA ASP A 121 -5.45 39.77 45.44
C ASP A 121 -6.06 40.18 44.08
N GLN A 122 -6.10 41.50 43.82
CA GLN A 122 -6.69 42.05 42.59
C GLN A 122 -5.97 41.57 41.32
N GLN A 123 -4.66 41.32 41.38
CA GLN A 123 -3.86 40.91 40.24
C GLN A 123 -4.21 39.47 39.83
N THR A 124 -4.31 38.57 40.81
CA THR A 124 -4.79 37.20 40.62
C THR A 124 -6.22 37.19 40.11
N LEU A 125 -7.12 37.98 40.71
CA LEU A 125 -8.51 38.06 40.24
C LEU A 125 -8.58 38.51 38.78
N MET A 126 -7.84 39.56 38.41
CA MET A 126 -7.80 40.06 37.03
C MET A 126 -7.27 39.01 36.05
N ALA A 127 -6.21 38.28 36.41
CA ALA A 127 -5.70 37.17 35.60
C ALA A 127 -6.78 36.11 35.36
N ARG A 128 -7.51 35.69 36.40
CA ARG A 128 -8.59 34.71 36.27
C ARG A 128 -9.74 35.18 35.39
N ARG A 129 -10.09 36.47 35.45
CA ARG A 129 -11.09 37.06 34.55
C ARG A 129 -10.67 37.01 33.08
N LEU A 130 -9.41 37.34 32.82
CA LEU A 130 -8.83 37.29 31.48
C LEU A 130 -8.80 35.85 30.91
N GLU A 131 -8.44 34.87 31.75
CA GLU A 131 -8.54 33.45 31.39
C GLU A 131 -9.99 33.05 31.08
N ALA A 132 -10.94 33.44 31.93
CA ALA A 132 -12.37 33.13 31.74
C ALA A 132 -12.92 33.69 30.41
N GLY A 133 -12.50 34.89 30.03
CA GLY A 133 -12.83 35.47 28.71
C GLY A 133 -12.27 34.65 27.54
N THR A 134 -11.04 34.16 27.68
CA THR A 134 -10.38 33.34 26.65
C THR A 134 -11.02 31.95 26.53
N ILE A 135 -11.34 31.31 27.65
CA ILE A 135 -12.06 30.02 27.69
C ILE A 135 -13.40 30.13 26.98
N ASN A 136 -14.20 31.12 27.34
CA ASN A 136 -15.52 31.35 26.75
C ASN A 136 -15.41 31.65 25.26
N THR A 137 -14.37 32.36 24.82
CA THR A 137 -14.11 32.53 23.39
C THR A 137 -13.86 31.19 22.69
N GLY A 138 -13.06 30.29 23.28
CA GLY A 138 -12.86 28.93 22.75
C GLY A 138 -14.18 28.15 22.62
N LEU A 139 -15.06 28.23 23.62
CA LEU A 139 -16.37 27.60 23.59
C LEU A 139 -17.30 28.22 22.53
N SER A 140 -17.31 29.56 22.39
CA SER A 140 -18.05 30.24 21.32
C SER A 140 -17.54 29.86 19.94
N GLN A 141 -16.22 29.67 19.76
CA GLN A 141 -15.67 29.18 18.50
C GLN A 141 -16.10 27.75 18.19
N LEU A 142 -16.23 26.89 19.21
CA LEU A 142 -16.80 25.57 19.06
C LEU A 142 -18.25 25.65 18.57
N GLN A 143 -19.06 26.55 19.12
CA GLN A 143 -20.42 26.79 18.62
C GLN A 143 -20.43 27.23 17.15
N VAL A 144 -19.51 28.10 16.74
CA VAL A 144 -19.34 28.52 15.34
C VAL A 144 -18.96 27.33 14.45
N VAL A 145 -18.08 26.44 14.92
CA VAL A 145 -17.71 25.20 14.22
C VAL A 145 -18.93 24.32 13.97
N PHE A 146 -19.73 24.03 14.99
CA PHE A 146 -20.95 23.23 14.82
C PHE A 146 -21.98 23.92 13.91
N ASN A 147 -22.12 25.24 14.00
CA ASN A 147 -23.00 26.00 13.10
C ASN A 147 -22.54 25.95 11.64
N GLN A 148 -21.23 26.01 11.39
CA GLN A 148 -20.67 25.85 10.04
C GLN A 148 -20.92 24.44 9.50
N LEU A 149 -20.68 23.41 10.31
CA LEU A 149 -20.95 22.02 9.92
C LEU A 149 -22.43 21.78 9.64
N LYS A 150 -23.32 22.36 10.46
CA LYS A 150 -24.78 22.30 10.24
C LYS A 150 -25.22 22.94 8.94
N GLN A 151 -24.72 24.14 8.62
CA GLN A 151 -25.20 24.92 7.47
C GLN A 151 -24.51 24.55 6.16
N LYS A 152 -23.19 24.36 6.18
CA LYS A 152 -22.35 24.21 4.98
C LYS A 152 -21.87 22.78 4.76
N GLY A 153 -21.91 21.94 5.80
CA GLY A 153 -21.36 20.59 5.74
C GLY A 153 -19.83 20.53 5.75
N GLU A 154 -19.15 21.67 5.87
CA GLU A 154 -17.70 21.76 5.97
C GLU A 154 -17.29 23.00 6.78
N LEU A 155 -16.09 22.95 7.35
CA LEU A 155 -15.48 24.12 7.98
C LEU A 155 -14.97 25.10 6.94
N SER A 156 -14.97 26.39 7.29
CA SER A 156 -14.31 27.38 6.43
C SER A 156 -12.80 27.15 6.39
N LYS A 157 -12.16 27.59 5.29
CA LYS A 157 -10.69 27.54 5.12
C LYS A 157 -9.93 28.33 6.19
N ALA A 158 -10.60 29.26 6.87
CA ALA A 158 -10.01 30.00 7.97
C ALA A 158 -9.80 29.07 9.17
N ILE A 159 -8.55 28.77 9.50
CA ILE A 159 -8.15 27.90 10.61
C ILE A 159 -8.61 28.47 11.96
N GLY A 160 -8.49 29.79 12.14
CA GLY A 160 -8.74 30.45 13.43
C GLY A 160 -7.58 30.31 14.42
N ASN A 161 -7.87 30.51 15.71
CA ASN A 161 -6.94 30.38 16.83
C ASN A 161 -7.51 29.41 17.89
N GLY A 162 -6.74 29.17 18.95
CA GLY A 162 -7.16 28.36 20.11
C GLY A 162 -7.75 27.00 19.73
N LEU A 163 -8.88 26.66 20.35
CA LEU A 163 -9.55 25.37 20.17
C LEU A 163 -9.95 25.11 18.71
N ARG A 164 -10.37 26.14 17.97
CA ARG A 164 -10.73 25.97 16.56
C ARG A 164 -9.53 25.51 15.74
N ARG A 165 -8.34 26.09 15.97
CA ARG A 165 -7.10 25.68 15.29
C ARG A 165 -6.73 24.24 15.60
N VAL A 166 -6.88 23.83 16.86
CA VAL A 166 -6.59 22.47 17.31
C VAL A 166 -7.47 21.43 16.61
N LEU A 167 -8.77 21.74 16.43
CA LEU A 167 -9.74 20.81 15.86
C LEU A 167 -9.83 20.87 14.33
N HIS A 168 -9.40 21.97 13.71
CA HIS A 168 -9.53 22.21 12.26
C HIS A 168 -9.05 21.03 11.39
N PRO A 169 -7.92 20.36 11.66
CA PRO A 169 -7.46 19.24 10.84
C PRO A 169 -8.32 17.98 10.96
N TYR A 170 -9.08 17.85 12.05
CA TYR A 170 -9.71 16.59 12.45
C TYR A 170 -11.22 16.58 12.33
N ILE A 171 -11.89 17.73 12.32
CA ILE A 171 -13.35 17.82 12.33
C ILE A 171 -13.94 18.19 10.96
N ASN A 172 -14.83 17.35 10.45
CA ASN A 172 -15.61 17.62 9.22
C ASN A 172 -16.89 16.78 9.20
N THR A 173 -17.67 16.78 8.12
CA THR A 173 -18.88 15.94 8.04
C THR A 173 -18.60 14.46 7.84
N ARG A 174 -17.38 14.06 7.48
CA ARG A 174 -16.97 12.66 7.29
C ARG A 174 -16.37 12.03 8.54
N THR A 175 -16.40 12.72 9.67
CA THR A 175 -15.90 12.23 10.96
C THR A 175 -17.05 11.82 11.86
N TYR A 176 -16.86 10.77 12.66
CA TYR A 176 -17.77 10.46 13.77
C TYR A 176 -17.62 11.53 14.84
N LEU A 177 -18.73 12.12 15.27
CA LEU A 177 -18.75 13.15 16.30
C LEU A 177 -19.64 12.70 17.46
N SER A 178 -19.08 12.79 18.67
CA SER A 178 -19.81 12.61 19.92
C SER A 178 -19.51 13.81 20.81
N VAL A 179 -20.54 14.33 21.48
CA VAL A 179 -20.41 15.46 22.39
C VAL A 179 -21.07 15.08 23.70
N LEU A 180 -20.31 15.16 24.79
CA LEU A 180 -20.80 14.91 26.14
C LEU A 180 -21.14 16.26 26.80
N PHE A 181 -22.41 16.47 27.13
CA PHE A 181 -22.85 17.65 27.86
C PHE A 181 -22.93 17.35 29.35
N THR A 182 -22.04 17.95 30.14
CA THR A 182 -22.06 17.87 31.60
C THR A 182 -22.88 19.04 32.16
N LEU A 183 -23.90 18.72 32.96
CA LEU A 183 -24.87 19.70 33.47
C LEU A 183 -24.89 19.69 34.99
N SER A 184 -25.02 20.88 35.59
CA SER A 184 -25.27 20.98 37.02
C SER A 184 -26.77 20.85 37.30
N PRO A 185 -27.18 20.00 38.26
CA PRO A 185 -28.58 19.90 38.68
C PRO A 185 -29.03 21.05 39.60
N SER A 186 -28.11 21.93 40.02
CA SER A 186 -28.43 23.01 40.95
C SER A 186 -29.22 24.13 40.28
N ILE A 187 -30.25 24.62 40.98
CA ILE A 187 -31.04 25.78 40.56
C ILE A 187 -30.18 27.04 40.35
N ASN A 188 -29.10 27.18 41.12
CA ASN A 188 -28.17 28.31 41.03
C ASN A 188 -27.43 28.34 39.68
N ASN A 189 -27.37 27.21 38.99
CA ASN A 189 -26.72 27.06 37.68
C ASN A 189 -27.74 26.93 36.53
N ALA A 190 -29.04 27.14 36.77
CA ALA A 190 -30.09 26.93 35.78
C ALA A 190 -29.85 27.67 34.45
N LYS A 191 -29.37 28.92 34.48
CA LYS A 191 -29.04 29.71 33.27
C LYS A 191 -27.88 29.12 32.46
N ALA A 192 -26.86 28.60 33.13
CA ALA A 192 -25.71 27.95 32.49
C ALA A 192 -26.13 26.59 31.89
N THR A 193 -26.95 25.83 32.62
CA THR A 193 -27.56 24.59 32.15
C THR A 193 -28.44 24.83 30.91
N GLU A 194 -29.30 25.85 30.94
CA GLU A 194 -30.14 26.24 29.79
C GLU A 194 -29.30 26.60 28.56
N SER A 195 -28.22 27.37 28.73
CA SER A 195 -27.31 27.75 27.66
C SER A 195 -26.62 26.52 27.04
N THR A 196 -26.21 25.57 27.88
CA THR A 196 -25.59 24.32 27.44
C THR A 196 -26.59 23.45 26.68
N LEU A 197 -27.84 23.35 27.14
CA LEU A 197 -28.91 22.62 26.44
C LEU A 197 -29.26 23.25 25.09
N LYS A 198 -29.30 24.58 24.98
CA LYS A 198 -29.48 25.27 23.69
C LYS A 198 -28.37 24.94 22.69
N PHE A 199 -27.13 24.87 23.19
CA PHE A 199 -26.01 24.41 22.36
C PHE A 199 -26.15 22.93 21.98
N ALA A 200 -26.58 22.06 22.91
CA ALA A 200 -26.81 20.65 22.64
C ALA A 200 -27.83 20.41 21.52
N VAL A 201 -28.93 21.16 21.50
CA VAL A 201 -29.89 21.13 20.38
C VAL A 201 -29.20 21.50 19.06
N THR A 202 -28.38 22.55 19.06
CA THR A 202 -27.66 22.99 17.85
C THR A 202 -26.66 21.94 17.37
N ALA A 203 -25.91 21.32 18.30
CA ALA A 203 -24.95 20.27 17.99
C ALA A 203 -25.65 19.01 17.43
N GLY A 204 -26.81 18.63 18.00
CA GLY A 204 -27.62 17.50 17.54
C GLY A 204 -28.22 17.67 16.14
N MET A 205 -28.25 18.90 15.61
CA MET A 205 -28.70 19.16 14.24
C MET A 205 -27.60 18.97 13.18
N VAL A 206 -26.34 18.72 13.57
CA VAL A 206 -25.24 18.49 12.62
C VAL A 206 -25.40 17.12 11.97
N LYS A 207 -25.55 17.11 10.64
CA LYS A 207 -25.62 15.88 9.86
C LYS A 207 -24.23 15.42 9.47
N VAL A 208 -23.74 14.35 10.10
CA VAL A 208 -22.51 13.67 9.72
C VAL A 208 -22.79 12.55 8.71
N LYS A 209 -21.84 12.31 7.81
CA LYS A 209 -21.76 11.18 6.88
C LYS A 209 -20.38 10.54 7.01
N PRO A 210 -20.11 9.82 8.12
CA PRO A 210 -18.80 9.22 8.35
C PRO A 210 -18.42 8.27 7.22
N VAL A 211 -17.15 8.28 6.81
CA VAL A 211 -16.64 7.44 5.72
C VAL A 211 -15.51 6.57 6.26
N ALA A 212 -15.53 5.28 5.94
CA ALA A 212 -14.41 4.39 6.25
C ALA A 212 -13.14 4.88 5.53
N MET A 213 -12.04 4.96 6.27
CA MET A 213 -10.76 5.37 5.69
C MET A 213 -10.32 4.34 4.65
N LYS A 214 -10.04 4.83 3.44
CA LYS A 214 -9.42 4.01 2.38
C LYS A 214 -7.95 3.81 2.74
N GLY A 215 -7.44 2.60 2.57
CA GLY A 215 -6.02 2.36 2.78
C GLY A 215 -5.19 3.07 1.73
N LYS A 216 -4.08 3.63 2.20
CA LYS A 216 -3.06 4.22 1.35
C LYS A 216 -2.09 3.09 1.00
N VAL A 217 -1.86 2.86 -0.29
CA VAL A 217 -0.85 1.88 -0.70
C VAL A 217 0.54 2.44 -0.34
N ASN A 218 1.45 1.57 0.02
CA ASN A 218 2.83 1.89 0.31
C ASN A 218 3.61 1.55 -0.96
N TRP A 219 3.67 2.52 -1.87
CA TRP A 219 4.30 2.38 -3.17
C TRP A 219 5.79 2.08 -3.05
N GLU A 220 6.48 2.54 -2.00
CA GLU A 220 7.90 2.23 -1.79
C GLU A 220 8.10 0.74 -1.53
N VAL A 221 7.29 0.16 -0.65
CA VAL A 221 7.33 -1.29 -0.37
C VAL A 221 6.95 -2.07 -1.63
N LEU A 222 5.89 -1.65 -2.32
CA LEU A 222 5.43 -2.31 -3.55
C LEU A 222 6.49 -2.25 -4.66
N VAL A 223 7.09 -1.09 -4.90
CA VAL A 223 8.13 -0.90 -5.92
C VAL A 223 9.37 -1.72 -5.60
N ASN A 224 9.79 -1.78 -4.34
CA ASN A 224 10.92 -2.61 -3.94
C ASN A 224 10.66 -4.09 -4.19
N GLU A 225 9.45 -4.58 -3.92
CA GLU A 225 9.09 -5.97 -4.20
C GLU A 225 9.01 -6.25 -5.70
N LEU A 226 8.42 -5.35 -6.49
CA LEU A 226 8.41 -5.46 -7.94
C LEU A 226 9.83 -5.47 -8.53
N ARG A 227 10.74 -4.66 -8.00
CA ARG A 227 12.16 -4.66 -8.41
C ARG A 227 12.81 -6.02 -8.13
N ILE A 228 12.57 -6.60 -6.96
CA ILE A 228 13.09 -7.93 -6.63
C ILE A 228 12.53 -8.99 -7.60
N ILE A 229 11.22 -8.94 -7.90
CA ILE A 229 10.57 -9.86 -8.84
C ILE A 229 11.18 -9.72 -10.25
N ILE A 230 11.36 -8.50 -10.74
CA ILE A 230 11.98 -8.24 -12.06
C ILE A 230 13.39 -8.84 -12.11
N ILE A 231 14.20 -8.66 -11.06
CA ILE A 231 15.55 -9.23 -11.00
C ILE A 231 15.50 -10.76 -11.06
N ILE A 232 14.59 -11.40 -10.32
CA ILE A 232 14.41 -12.86 -10.34
C ILE A 232 14.04 -13.33 -11.75
N ILE A 233 13.09 -12.66 -12.40
CA ILE A 233 12.65 -12.99 -13.77
C ILE A 233 13.80 -12.84 -14.77
N LEU A 234 14.56 -11.75 -14.70
CA LEU A 234 15.71 -11.51 -15.57
C LEU A 234 16.79 -12.58 -15.40
N ASN A 235 17.08 -12.98 -14.16
CA ASN A 235 18.04 -14.04 -13.86
C ASN A 235 17.56 -15.41 -14.36
N TYR A 236 16.27 -15.71 -14.19
CA TYR A 236 15.66 -16.93 -14.70
C TYR A 236 15.71 -16.99 -16.24
N HIS A 237 15.40 -15.89 -16.93
CA HIS A 237 15.49 -15.80 -18.39
C HIS A 237 16.93 -15.98 -18.90
N LYS A 238 17.91 -15.41 -18.20
CA LYS A 238 19.34 -15.60 -18.47
C LYS A 238 19.75 -17.06 -18.32
N TYR A 239 19.22 -17.76 -17.31
CA TYR A 239 19.48 -19.18 -17.10
C TYR A 239 18.91 -20.04 -18.25
N ILE A 240 17.64 -19.83 -18.62
CA ILE A 240 17.02 -20.55 -19.75
C ILE A 240 17.78 -20.31 -21.05
N THR A 241 18.20 -19.06 -21.30
CA THR A 241 18.95 -18.73 -22.52
C THR A 241 20.28 -19.47 -22.56
N LYS A 242 20.97 -19.60 -21.42
CA LYS A 242 22.19 -20.40 -21.32
C LYS A 242 21.94 -21.90 -21.54
N GLU A 243 20.87 -22.44 -20.97
CA GLU A 243 20.50 -23.85 -21.12
C GLU A 243 20.20 -24.16 -22.60
N LYS A 244 19.44 -23.28 -23.28
CA LYS A 244 19.17 -23.39 -24.72
C LYS A 244 20.46 -23.32 -25.56
N VAL A 245 21.39 -22.42 -25.25
CA VAL A 245 22.68 -22.34 -25.94
C VAL A 245 23.51 -23.61 -25.72
N ILE A 246 23.44 -24.22 -24.53
CA ILE A 246 24.10 -25.50 -24.25
C ILE A 246 23.47 -26.61 -25.10
N ASP A 247 22.15 -26.66 -25.20
CA ASP A 247 21.44 -27.66 -26.01
C ASP A 247 21.77 -27.50 -27.50
N ASP A 248 21.73 -26.28 -28.04
CA ASP A 248 22.10 -25.97 -29.44
C ASP A 248 23.56 -26.37 -29.72
N ASN A 249 24.46 -26.14 -28.77
CA ASN A 249 25.87 -26.54 -28.88
C ASN A 249 26.05 -28.06 -28.84
N ASN A 250 25.30 -28.77 -28.00
CA ASN A 250 25.35 -30.23 -27.92
C ASN A 250 24.84 -30.87 -29.22
N GLU A 251 23.77 -30.36 -29.81
CA GLU A 251 23.27 -30.82 -31.12
C GLU A 251 24.32 -30.60 -32.22
N THR A 252 25.02 -29.47 -32.19
CA THR A 252 26.12 -29.17 -33.12
C THR A 252 27.29 -30.15 -32.94
N ILE A 253 27.64 -30.49 -31.70
CA ILE A 253 28.69 -31.48 -31.38
C ILE A 253 28.29 -32.86 -31.92
N ASP A 254 27.07 -33.32 -31.66
CA ASP A 254 26.57 -34.62 -32.15
C ASP A 254 26.64 -34.71 -33.69
N ASP A 255 26.32 -33.62 -34.39
CA ASP A 255 26.40 -33.58 -35.85
C ASP A 255 27.83 -33.60 -36.38
N LEU A 256 28.77 -32.94 -35.70
CA LEU A 256 30.20 -33.02 -36.01
C LEU A 256 30.74 -34.44 -35.76
N GLU A 257 30.34 -35.10 -34.68
CA GLU A 257 30.71 -36.49 -34.39
C GLU A 257 30.18 -37.44 -35.47
N ARG A 258 28.93 -37.26 -35.91
CA ARG A 258 28.33 -38.01 -37.04
C ARG A 258 29.11 -37.80 -38.34
N GLN A 259 29.57 -36.58 -38.63
CA GLN A 259 30.39 -36.31 -39.81
C GLN A 259 31.78 -36.96 -39.71
N ILE A 260 32.43 -36.89 -38.55
CA ILE A 260 33.73 -37.54 -38.32
C ILE A 260 33.61 -39.05 -38.47
N ALA A 261 32.56 -39.67 -37.94
CA ALA A 261 32.31 -41.10 -38.08
C ALA A 261 32.15 -41.51 -39.55
N LYS A 262 31.35 -40.77 -40.34
CA LYS A 262 31.19 -41.00 -41.78
C LYS A 262 32.51 -40.85 -42.54
N THR A 263 33.31 -39.83 -42.23
CA THR A 263 34.62 -39.62 -42.87
C THR A 263 35.60 -40.73 -42.49
N ARG A 264 35.63 -41.19 -41.22
CA ARG A 264 36.44 -42.34 -40.79
C ARG A 264 36.04 -43.62 -41.52
N GLU A 265 34.74 -43.90 -41.64
CA GLU A 265 34.24 -45.06 -42.39
C GLU A 265 34.62 -44.98 -43.88
N ALA A 266 34.55 -43.80 -44.50
CA ALA A 266 35.01 -43.59 -45.86
C ALA A 266 36.52 -43.83 -46.01
N ILE A 267 37.33 -43.39 -45.05
CA ILE A 267 38.78 -43.64 -45.03
C ILE A 267 39.06 -45.13 -44.84
N GLU A 268 38.39 -45.84 -43.94
CA GLU A 268 38.58 -47.29 -43.78
C GLU A 268 38.17 -48.08 -45.02
N ARG A 269 37.06 -47.72 -45.67
CA ARG A 269 36.65 -48.29 -46.96
C ARG A 269 37.68 -48.02 -48.06
N SER A 270 38.37 -46.88 -48.03
CA SER A 270 39.45 -46.58 -48.97
C SER A 270 40.72 -47.41 -48.69
N LYS A 271 40.98 -47.77 -47.43
CA LYS A 271 42.13 -48.60 -47.02
C LYS A 271 41.91 -50.09 -47.28
N SER A 272 40.67 -50.57 -47.31
CA SER A 272 40.33 -51.99 -47.53
C SER A 272 40.29 -52.42 -49.01
N GLY A 273 40.64 -51.54 -49.95
CA GLY A 273 40.83 -51.91 -51.37
C GLY A 273 39.56 -52.29 -52.13
N LEU A 274 38.37 -51.98 -51.59
CA LEU A 274 37.11 -52.20 -52.30
C LEU A 274 36.85 -51.07 -53.31
N PRO A 275 36.49 -51.39 -54.57
CA PRO A 275 36.33 -50.39 -55.62
C PRO A 275 35.13 -49.49 -55.33
N ILE A 276 35.40 -48.19 -55.19
CA ILE A 276 34.38 -47.15 -55.10
C ILE A 276 33.66 -47.10 -56.46
N ARG A 277 32.46 -47.67 -56.54
CA ARG A 277 31.59 -47.48 -57.71
C ARG A 277 31.18 -46.00 -57.79
N PRO A 278 31.43 -45.31 -58.90
CA PRO A 278 31.03 -43.92 -59.06
C PRO A 278 29.50 -43.85 -59.09
N LYS A 279 28.90 -43.21 -58.08
CA LYS A 279 27.49 -42.81 -58.16
C LYS A 279 27.38 -41.67 -59.17
N LYS A 280 26.49 -41.85 -60.15
CA LYS A 280 26.12 -40.86 -61.17
C LYS A 280 25.93 -39.48 -60.54
N GLN A 281 26.66 -38.50 -61.07
CA GLN A 281 26.43 -37.08 -60.85
C GLN A 281 24.97 -36.74 -61.23
N GLN A 282 24.13 -36.47 -60.24
CA GLN A 282 22.91 -35.70 -60.44
C GLN A 282 23.29 -34.23 -60.21
N GLN A 283 23.23 -33.44 -61.28
CA GLN A 283 23.43 -32.00 -61.26
C GLN A 283 22.39 -31.34 -60.34
N MET A 284 22.79 -30.86 -59.17
CA MET A 284 22.07 -29.78 -58.49
C MET A 284 22.70 -28.46 -58.90
N LYS A 285 21.97 -27.72 -59.73
CA LYS A 285 22.21 -26.30 -60.04
C LYS A 285 22.03 -25.49 -58.75
N ILE A 286 23.11 -24.97 -58.20
CA ILE A 286 23.06 -23.86 -57.24
C ILE A 286 23.07 -22.57 -58.06
N LYS A 287 21.97 -21.82 -58.03
CA LYS A 287 21.92 -20.43 -58.48
C LYS A 287 22.63 -19.57 -57.43
N VAL A 288 23.76 -19.00 -57.81
CA VAL A 288 24.39 -17.87 -57.09
C VAL A 288 23.98 -16.62 -57.85
N GLU A 289 23.07 -15.83 -57.28
CA GLU A 289 22.82 -14.46 -57.74
C GLU A 289 23.77 -13.53 -56.99
N GLN A 290 24.78 -13.04 -57.72
CA GLN A 290 25.54 -11.85 -57.38
C GLN A 290 24.76 -10.64 -57.90
N VAL A 291 24.58 -9.61 -57.07
CA VAL A 291 24.35 -8.25 -57.55
C VAL A 291 25.22 -7.31 -56.73
N GLU A 292 26.39 -6.99 -57.29
CA GLU A 292 26.99 -5.67 -57.18
C GLU A 292 26.77 -4.97 -58.52
N LYS A 293 26.28 -3.72 -58.49
CA LYS A 293 26.91 -2.61 -59.24
C LYS A 293 26.33 -1.24 -58.88
N ALA A 294 27.29 -0.34 -58.66
CA ALA A 294 27.29 1.12 -58.55
C ALA A 294 26.28 1.89 -59.43
N HIS A 295 25.84 3.06 -58.94
CA HIS A 295 26.25 4.34 -59.54
C HIS A 295 25.98 5.57 -58.64
N ASP A 296 26.91 6.49 -58.80
CA ASP A 296 27.09 7.87 -58.34
C ASP A 296 25.96 8.85 -58.75
N THR A 297 25.64 9.83 -57.90
CA THR A 297 25.56 11.28 -58.24
C THR A 297 25.02 12.09 -57.06
N GLY A 298 25.66 13.24 -56.81
CA GLY A 298 25.45 14.10 -55.65
C GLY A 298 24.15 14.91 -55.61
N GLY A 299 23.91 15.49 -54.43
CA GLY A 299 22.87 16.48 -54.18
C GLY A 299 23.07 17.12 -52.81
N LEU A 300 23.43 18.41 -52.81
CA LEU A 300 23.40 19.35 -51.68
C LEU A 300 22.10 19.26 -50.87
N ILE A 301 22.16 19.31 -49.52
CA ILE A 301 21.28 20.11 -48.61
C ILE A 301 22.07 20.28 -47.29
N GLN A 302 22.64 21.46 -46.98
CA GLN A 302 22.12 22.50 -46.07
C GLN A 302 21.68 22.03 -44.67
N ASP A 303 22.43 22.49 -43.65
CA ASP A 303 21.98 22.59 -42.25
C ASP A 303 20.64 23.34 -42.15
N PRO A 304 19.77 22.96 -41.19
CA PRO A 304 19.61 23.90 -40.09
C PRO A 304 19.47 23.27 -38.70
N ALA A 305 19.78 24.14 -37.75
CA ALA A 305 19.78 23.98 -36.31
C ALA A 305 18.45 23.53 -35.66
N ALA A 306 18.65 22.99 -34.45
CA ALA A 306 17.81 23.16 -33.25
C ALA A 306 16.37 22.62 -33.25
N THR A 307 16.17 21.44 -32.64
CA THR A 307 14.92 21.11 -31.92
C THR A 307 15.21 20.15 -30.76
N GLY A 308 14.70 20.51 -29.58
CA GLY A 308 15.00 19.88 -28.29
C GLY A 308 14.34 18.52 -28.05
N SER A 309 14.89 17.82 -27.06
CA SER A 309 14.41 16.52 -26.55
C SER A 309 12.98 16.60 -26.00
N PRO A 310 12.12 15.59 -26.24
CA PRO A 310 10.83 15.49 -25.58
C PRO A 310 11.02 15.05 -24.12
N ARG A 311 10.57 15.90 -23.19
CA ARG A 311 10.36 15.54 -21.78
C ARG A 311 9.32 14.43 -21.69
N THR A 312 9.72 13.27 -21.18
CA THR A 312 8.82 12.24 -20.68
C THR A 312 8.14 12.75 -19.40
N GLN A 313 6.80 12.81 -19.40
CA GLN A 313 6.02 13.01 -18.18
C GLN A 313 5.79 11.65 -17.49
N PRO A 314 5.79 11.59 -16.14
CA PRO A 314 5.43 10.37 -15.43
C PRO A 314 3.95 10.08 -15.63
N VAL A 315 3.65 8.89 -16.15
CA VAL A 315 2.29 8.36 -16.25
C VAL A 315 1.80 8.01 -14.84
N GLN A 316 0.73 8.67 -14.37
CA GLN A 316 0.02 8.24 -13.16
C GLN A 316 -0.82 7.01 -13.50
N MET A 317 -0.49 5.87 -12.89
CA MET A 317 -1.34 4.68 -12.90
C MET A 317 -2.50 4.85 -11.92
N ASP A 318 -3.70 4.48 -12.34
CA ASP A 318 -4.92 4.42 -11.52
C ASP A 318 -4.77 3.33 -10.43
N ASP A 319 -5.16 3.67 -9.19
CA ASP A 319 -5.17 2.80 -8.00
C ASP A 319 -5.91 1.46 -8.23
N GLN A 320 -6.87 1.43 -9.16
CA GLN A 320 -7.59 0.19 -9.51
C GLN A 320 -6.75 -0.76 -10.37
N VAL A 321 -5.89 -0.23 -11.25
CA VAL A 321 -4.98 -1.03 -12.10
C VAL A 321 -3.86 -1.63 -11.26
N ALA A 322 -3.35 -0.88 -10.27
CA ALA A 322 -2.36 -1.39 -9.32
C ALA A 322 -2.92 -2.55 -8.47
N THR A 323 -4.19 -2.49 -8.07
CA THR A 323 -4.84 -3.55 -7.29
C THR A 323 -5.04 -4.82 -8.12
N ALA A 324 -5.41 -4.70 -9.40
CA ALA A 324 -5.55 -5.83 -10.31
C ALA A 324 -4.20 -6.49 -10.64
N LEU A 325 -3.13 -5.71 -10.77
CA LEU A 325 -1.77 -6.23 -11.00
C LEU A 325 -1.27 -7.07 -9.82
N MET A 326 -1.59 -6.68 -8.58
CA MET A 326 -1.16 -7.40 -7.37
C MET A 326 -1.77 -8.80 -7.25
N GLY A 327 -3.04 -8.99 -7.64
CA GLY A 327 -3.68 -10.30 -7.62
C GLY A 327 -3.05 -11.31 -8.59
N VAL A 328 -2.52 -10.84 -9.72
CA VAL A 328 -1.88 -11.69 -10.75
C VAL A 328 -0.44 -12.05 -10.37
N LEU A 329 0.27 -11.18 -9.63
CA LEU A 329 1.66 -11.36 -9.25
C LEU A 329 1.86 -12.39 -8.12
N ASP A 330 0.97 -12.42 -7.11
CA ASP A 330 1.06 -13.40 -6.02
C ASP A 330 0.84 -14.85 -6.51
N ASP A 331 -0.12 -15.04 -7.42
CA ASP A 331 -0.42 -16.35 -8.01
C ASP A 331 0.73 -16.84 -8.93
N SER A 332 1.29 -15.94 -9.76
CA SER A 332 2.37 -16.29 -10.71
C SER A 332 3.69 -16.68 -10.01
N ILE A 333 3.98 -16.12 -8.83
CA ILE A 333 5.20 -16.42 -8.07
C ILE A 333 5.10 -17.80 -7.41
N MET A 334 3.93 -18.15 -6.86
CA MET A 334 3.74 -19.47 -6.24
C MET A 334 3.77 -20.58 -7.28
N ASP A 335 3.21 -20.36 -8.47
CA ASP A 335 3.27 -21.31 -9.58
C ASP A 335 4.72 -21.52 -10.07
N LEU A 336 5.50 -20.44 -10.24
CA LEU A 336 6.92 -20.52 -10.63
C LEU A 336 7.78 -21.22 -9.57
N MET A 337 7.48 -21.05 -8.28
CA MET A 337 8.19 -21.71 -7.19
C MET A 337 7.82 -23.18 -7.00
N ASN A 338 6.65 -23.59 -7.50
CA ASN A 338 6.16 -24.96 -7.49
C ASN A 338 6.65 -25.78 -8.70
N GLU A 339 6.94 -25.13 -9.84
CA GLU A 339 7.52 -25.77 -11.04
C GLU A 339 9.00 -26.21 -10.88
N LEU A 340 9.72 -25.70 -9.88
CA LEU A 340 11.13 -26.04 -9.63
C LEU A 340 11.28 -27.19 -8.61
N GLU A 341 11.37 -28.44 -9.07
CA GLU A 341 11.61 -29.62 -8.22
C GLU A 341 13.09 -29.96 -7.96
N GLY A 342 13.38 -30.47 -6.75
CA GLY A 342 14.58 -31.28 -6.45
C GLY A 342 15.92 -30.53 -6.29
N LYS A 343 17.03 -31.19 -6.69
CA LYS A 343 18.43 -30.68 -6.58
C LYS A 343 18.60 -29.28 -7.20
N LYS A 344 17.85 -28.99 -8.28
CA LYS A 344 17.82 -27.69 -8.97
C LYS A 344 17.35 -26.55 -8.06
N LYS A 345 16.46 -26.79 -7.08
CA LYS A 345 16.00 -25.77 -6.12
C LYS A 345 17.10 -25.33 -5.15
N ARG A 346 18.01 -26.23 -4.74
CA ARG A 346 19.15 -25.91 -3.85
C ARG A 346 20.26 -25.17 -4.58
N ASP A 347 20.59 -25.61 -5.80
CA ASP A 347 21.60 -24.94 -6.63
C ASP A 347 21.14 -23.56 -7.07
N PHE A 348 19.83 -23.41 -7.37
CA PHE A 348 19.19 -22.12 -7.60
C PHE A 348 19.31 -21.22 -6.36
N LEU A 349 18.95 -21.70 -5.15
CA LEU A 349 19.02 -20.92 -3.91
C LEU A 349 20.45 -20.48 -3.52
N PHE A 350 21.48 -21.28 -3.85
CA PHE A 350 22.89 -20.95 -3.58
C PHE A 350 23.45 -19.86 -4.51
N MET A 351 22.87 -19.65 -5.70
CA MET A 351 23.22 -18.53 -6.59
C MET A 351 22.62 -17.16 -6.17
N PHE A 352 21.74 -17.12 -5.16
CA PHE A 352 21.11 -15.88 -4.66
C PHE A 352 21.84 -15.25 -3.47
N ILE A 353 23.02 -15.74 -3.08
CA ILE A 353 23.88 -14.99 -2.16
C ILE A 353 24.49 -13.85 -3.00
N PRO A 354 24.17 -12.57 -2.73
CA PRO A 354 24.70 -11.48 -3.52
C PRO A 354 26.21 -11.43 -3.33
N ASP A 355 26.94 -11.51 -4.44
CA ASP A 355 28.39 -11.32 -4.49
C ASP A 355 28.76 -9.92 -3.92
N ASP A 356 29.98 -9.79 -3.40
CA ASP A 356 30.48 -8.55 -2.79
C ASP A 356 30.43 -7.37 -3.78
N GLU A 357 30.56 -7.66 -5.08
CA GLU A 357 30.42 -6.68 -6.16
C GLU A 357 29.01 -6.07 -6.22
N PHE A 358 27.96 -6.87 -5.99
CA PHE A 358 26.57 -6.39 -5.95
C PHE A 358 26.28 -5.55 -4.69
N ARG A 359 26.90 -5.89 -3.56
CA ARG A 359 26.77 -5.10 -2.32
C ARG A 359 27.41 -3.72 -2.47
N ASP A 360 28.47 -3.62 -3.26
CA ASP A 360 29.16 -2.36 -3.51
C ASP A 360 28.45 -1.49 -4.57
N GLU A 361 27.79 -2.09 -5.57
CA GLU A 361 26.89 -1.34 -6.47
C GLU A 361 25.68 -0.76 -5.72
N LEU A 362 25.07 -1.53 -4.82
CA LEU A 362 23.93 -1.07 -4.03
C LEU A 362 24.30 0.08 -3.07
N LYS A 363 25.55 0.12 -2.59
CA LYS A 363 26.08 1.26 -1.80
C LYS A 363 26.26 2.51 -2.67
N LYS A 364 26.83 2.36 -3.88
CA LYS A 364 27.03 3.46 -4.82
C LYS A 364 25.70 4.10 -5.26
N GLU A 365 24.67 3.28 -5.46
CA GLU A 365 23.33 3.77 -5.82
C GLU A 365 22.68 4.57 -4.68
N LYS A 366 22.78 4.10 -3.44
CA LYS A 366 22.31 4.85 -2.25
C LYS A 366 23.04 6.17 -2.04
N GLU A 367 24.34 6.23 -2.33
CA GLU A 367 25.10 7.48 -2.29
C GLU A 367 24.67 8.46 -3.39
N LEU A 368 24.30 7.96 -4.57
CA LEU A 368 23.80 8.78 -5.66
C LEU A 368 22.41 9.36 -5.35
N GLU A 369 21.49 8.55 -4.80
CA GLU A 369 20.17 9.00 -4.35
C GLU A 369 20.28 10.11 -3.30
N LYS A 370 21.17 9.93 -2.31
CA LYS A 370 21.43 10.94 -1.29
C LYS A 370 21.92 12.26 -1.89
N LYS A 371 22.81 12.22 -2.89
CA LYS A 371 23.27 13.43 -3.60
C LYS A 371 22.15 14.12 -4.37
N GLN A 372 21.27 13.37 -5.03
CA GLN A 372 20.13 13.94 -5.75
C GLN A 372 19.10 14.57 -4.82
N GLU A 373 18.91 14.01 -3.63
CA GLU A 373 18.00 14.57 -2.62
C GLU A 373 18.56 15.87 -2.03
N GLU A 374 19.87 15.93 -1.78
CA GLU A 374 20.57 17.16 -1.38
C GLU A 374 20.49 18.26 -2.46
N GLU A 375 20.58 17.92 -3.75
CA GLU A 375 20.41 18.87 -4.85
C GLU A 375 18.97 19.38 -4.99
N ARG A 376 17.96 18.52 -4.81
CA ARG A 376 16.55 18.93 -4.79
C ARG A 376 16.25 19.88 -3.63
N ALA A 377 16.78 19.57 -2.44
CA ALA A 377 16.64 20.44 -1.28
C ALA A 377 17.26 21.83 -1.51
N LYS A 378 18.43 21.90 -2.17
CA LYS A 378 19.05 23.17 -2.57
C LYS A 378 18.20 23.94 -3.58
N HIS A 379 17.67 23.26 -4.60
CA HIS A 379 16.81 23.87 -5.62
C HIS A 379 15.51 24.43 -5.01
N ASP A 380 14.87 23.71 -4.11
CA ASP A 380 13.65 24.16 -3.44
C ASP A 380 13.92 25.35 -2.50
N GLN A 381 15.07 25.35 -1.82
CA GLN A 381 15.51 26.49 -1.03
C GLN A 381 15.75 27.73 -1.90
N GLN A 382 16.28 27.55 -3.12
CA GLN A 382 16.51 28.61 -4.09
C GLN A 382 15.20 29.15 -4.70
N MET A 383 14.23 28.28 -4.97
CA MET A 383 12.90 28.66 -5.44
C MET A 383 12.09 29.41 -4.38
N SER A 384 12.26 29.06 -3.10
CA SER A 384 11.67 29.79 -1.96
C SER A 384 12.22 31.22 -1.84
N GLN A 385 13.48 31.43 -2.19
CA GLN A 385 14.09 32.77 -2.21
C GLN A 385 13.63 33.65 -3.40
N MET A 386 13.11 33.05 -4.48
CA MET A 386 12.73 33.78 -5.70
C MET A 386 11.27 34.26 -5.77
N GLY A 387 10.46 34.07 -4.72
CA GLY A 387 9.22 34.84 -4.52
C GLY A 387 8.18 34.82 -5.66
N VAL A 388 8.02 33.72 -6.40
CA VAL A 388 7.12 33.67 -7.57
C VAL A 388 5.65 33.41 -7.14
N GLN A 389 4.82 34.46 -7.13
CA GLN A 389 3.37 34.37 -6.97
C GLN A 389 2.68 33.87 -8.26
N ARG A 390 1.92 32.77 -8.17
CA ARG A 390 1.03 32.31 -9.26
C ARG A 390 -0.37 32.92 -9.10
N ARG A 391 -0.82 33.68 -10.11
CA ARG A 391 -2.20 34.18 -10.27
C ARG A 391 -3.06 33.16 -11.02
N GLY A 392 -4.34 33.08 -10.64
CA GLY A 392 -5.34 32.18 -11.22
C GLY A 392 -6.41 32.89 -12.06
N GLY A 393 -7.12 32.07 -12.86
CA GLY A 393 -8.36 32.32 -13.60
C GLY A 393 -8.71 30.99 -14.33
N GLY A 394 -9.94 30.57 -14.62
CA GLY A 394 -11.29 31.12 -14.51
C GLY A 394 -12.17 30.55 -15.65
N ARG A 395 -13.03 29.57 -15.34
CA ARG A 395 -14.32 29.09 -15.97
C ARG A 395 -14.48 28.88 -17.51
N HIS A 396 -14.92 27.66 -17.89
CA HIS A 396 -16.20 27.34 -18.57
C HIS A 396 -16.36 25.83 -18.84
N ARG A 397 -17.56 25.24 -18.63
CA ARG A 397 -18.22 24.12 -19.37
C ARG A 397 -19.21 23.35 -18.47
N THR A 398 -20.48 23.33 -18.83
CA THR A 398 -21.58 22.67 -18.09
C THR A 398 -22.26 21.53 -18.84
N GLU A 399 -21.90 21.22 -20.09
CA GLU A 399 -22.56 20.16 -20.88
C GLU A 399 -21.94 18.77 -20.67
N THR A 400 -20.72 18.66 -20.10
CA THR A 400 -20.04 17.37 -19.87
C THR A 400 -20.46 16.66 -18.58
N ALA A 401 -21.31 17.28 -17.75
CA ALA A 401 -21.65 16.74 -16.43
C ALA A 401 -22.74 15.65 -16.50
N GLU A 402 -23.67 15.77 -17.45
CA GLU A 402 -24.80 14.86 -17.60
C GLU A 402 -24.39 13.55 -18.29
N GLU A 403 -23.59 13.63 -19.37
CA GLU A 403 -23.02 12.45 -20.04
C GLU A 403 -22.12 11.63 -19.10
N ASN A 404 -21.36 12.32 -18.23
CA ASN A 404 -20.53 11.66 -17.22
C ASN A 404 -21.37 10.98 -16.13
N ALA A 405 -22.54 11.51 -15.78
CA ALA A 405 -23.42 10.90 -14.79
C ALA A 405 -24.06 9.61 -15.33
N GLU A 406 -24.38 9.57 -16.62
CA GLU A 406 -24.97 8.41 -17.27
C GLU A 406 -23.93 7.30 -17.51
N ALA A 407 -22.73 7.65 -17.96
CA ALA A 407 -21.59 6.72 -18.06
C ALA A 407 -21.23 6.10 -16.69
N MET A 408 -21.30 6.89 -15.62
CA MET A 408 -21.01 6.44 -14.26
C MET A 408 -22.07 5.47 -13.73
N LYS A 409 -23.35 5.64 -14.10
CA LYS A 409 -24.42 4.69 -13.78
C LYS A 409 -24.22 3.34 -14.47
N VAL A 410 -23.83 3.35 -15.75
CA VAL A 410 -23.52 2.12 -16.50
C VAL A 410 -22.32 1.40 -15.89
N ALA A 411 -21.25 2.13 -15.53
CA ALA A 411 -20.07 1.57 -14.87
C ALA A 411 -20.38 0.92 -13.52
N ILE A 412 -21.26 1.52 -12.72
CA ILE A 412 -21.69 0.98 -11.42
C ILE A 412 -22.48 -0.34 -11.59
N ASN A 413 -23.35 -0.42 -12.59
CA ASN A 413 -24.11 -1.65 -12.87
C ASN A 413 -23.22 -2.78 -13.39
N VAL A 414 -22.23 -2.48 -14.24
CA VAL A 414 -21.22 -3.46 -14.69
C VAL A 414 -20.36 -3.94 -13.51
N TYR A 415 -19.96 -3.04 -12.62
CA TYR A 415 -19.18 -3.36 -11.42
C TYR A 415 -19.92 -4.29 -10.46
N ASN A 416 -21.21 -4.03 -10.19
CA ASN A 416 -22.01 -4.87 -9.29
C ASN A 416 -22.21 -6.30 -9.85
N LYS A 417 -22.32 -6.44 -11.18
CA LYS A 417 -22.41 -7.75 -11.84
C LYS A 417 -21.09 -8.52 -11.74
N ASN A 418 -19.95 -7.83 -11.85
CA ASN A 418 -18.62 -8.43 -11.70
C ASN A 418 -18.27 -8.80 -10.24
N SER A 419 -18.77 -8.03 -9.26
CA SER A 419 -18.51 -8.30 -7.83
C SER A 419 -19.18 -9.59 -7.33
N GLN A 420 -20.37 -9.94 -7.82
CA GLN A 420 -21.02 -11.21 -7.48
C GLN A 420 -20.30 -12.41 -8.11
N MET A 421 -19.59 -12.17 -9.22
CA MET A 421 -18.83 -13.19 -9.94
C MET A 421 -17.48 -13.50 -9.26
N ALA A 422 -16.79 -12.47 -8.78
CA ALA A 422 -15.56 -12.62 -7.99
C ALA A 422 -15.77 -13.48 -6.72
N SER A 423 -16.94 -13.38 -6.09
CA SER A 423 -17.30 -14.21 -4.94
C SER A 423 -17.40 -15.71 -5.29
N LYS A 424 -17.87 -16.06 -6.49
CA LYS A 424 -18.00 -17.47 -6.92
C LYS A 424 -16.65 -18.05 -7.33
N ILE A 425 -15.80 -17.24 -7.97
CA ILE A 425 -14.44 -17.62 -8.35
C ILE A 425 -13.58 -17.87 -7.09
N ASN A 426 -13.68 -17.00 -6.08
CA ASN A 426 -12.96 -17.18 -4.82
C ASN A 426 -13.38 -18.44 -4.06
N PHE A 427 -14.68 -18.79 -4.08
CA PHE A 427 -15.16 -20.03 -3.46
C PHE A 427 -14.59 -21.28 -4.17
N ALA A 428 -14.60 -21.30 -5.50
CA ALA A 428 -14.02 -22.38 -6.29
C ALA A 428 -12.50 -22.51 -6.06
N LYS A 429 -11.77 -21.38 -6.04
CA LYS A 429 -10.32 -21.35 -5.76
C LYS A 429 -9.98 -21.92 -4.39
N THR A 430 -10.69 -21.50 -3.34
CA THR A 430 -10.48 -21.99 -1.97
C THR A 430 -10.74 -23.51 -1.86
N HIS A 431 -11.71 -24.03 -2.61
CA HIS A 431 -12.02 -25.45 -2.64
C HIS A 431 -10.92 -26.28 -3.31
N VAL A 432 -10.40 -25.80 -4.44
CA VAL A 432 -9.30 -26.44 -5.19
C VAL A 432 -8.00 -26.43 -4.39
N GLU A 433 -7.65 -25.31 -3.74
CA GLU A 433 -6.47 -25.21 -2.88
C GLU A 433 -6.50 -26.19 -1.70
N LYS A 434 -7.70 -26.42 -1.13
CA LYS A 434 -7.88 -27.38 -0.05
C LYS A 434 -7.67 -28.82 -0.54
N GLN A 435 -8.20 -29.17 -1.71
CA GLN A 435 -8.00 -30.48 -2.32
C GLN A 435 -6.51 -30.71 -2.65
N PHE A 436 -5.84 -29.70 -3.22
CA PHE A 436 -4.42 -29.79 -3.57
C PHE A 436 -3.52 -30.03 -2.36
N LYS A 437 -3.75 -29.32 -1.24
CA LYS A 437 -3.01 -29.53 0.02
C LYS A 437 -3.20 -30.93 0.60
N GLN A 438 -4.39 -31.50 0.44
CA GLN A 438 -4.68 -32.85 0.91
C GLN A 438 -3.90 -33.89 0.09
N THR A 439 -3.93 -33.77 -1.24
CA THR A 439 -3.17 -34.65 -2.15
C THR A 439 -1.65 -34.52 -1.93
N GLU A 440 -1.13 -33.33 -1.65
CA GLU A 440 0.30 -33.12 -1.37
C GLU A 440 0.75 -33.84 -0.07
N GLN A 441 -0.10 -33.85 0.96
CA GLN A 441 0.18 -34.56 2.21
C GLN A 441 0.18 -36.08 2.02
N GLU A 442 -0.74 -36.60 1.21
CA GLU A 442 -0.81 -38.04 0.89
C GLU A 442 0.37 -38.48 0.02
N TYR A 443 0.76 -37.67 -0.97
CA TYR A 443 1.96 -37.91 -1.77
C TYR A 443 3.22 -37.96 -0.90
N LYS A 444 3.37 -37.03 0.06
CA LYS A 444 4.50 -37.05 1.01
C LYS A 444 4.53 -38.35 1.81
N LYS A 445 3.38 -38.81 2.34
CA LYS A 445 3.30 -40.10 3.06
C LYS A 445 3.72 -41.27 2.18
N LEU A 446 3.24 -41.31 0.94
CA LEU A 446 3.56 -42.38 -0.01
C LEU A 446 5.06 -42.40 -0.37
N LYS A 447 5.66 -41.22 -0.55
CA LYS A 447 7.10 -41.07 -0.83
C LYS A 447 7.95 -41.60 0.32
N THR A 448 7.63 -41.24 1.57
CA THR A 448 8.35 -41.75 2.75
C THR A 448 8.22 -43.27 2.86
N PHE A 449 7.03 -43.81 2.57
CA PHE A 449 6.79 -45.24 2.56
C PHE A 449 7.58 -45.96 1.45
N HIS A 450 7.65 -45.40 0.25
CA HIS A 450 8.43 -45.93 -0.86
C HIS A 450 9.93 -45.93 -0.57
N GLU A 451 10.44 -44.90 0.09
CA GLU A 451 11.83 -44.85 0.58
C GLU A 451 12.09 -45.94 1.63
N LYS A 452 11.12 -46.20 2.52
CA LYS A 452 11.20 -47.29 3.50
C LYS A 452 11.22 -48.67 2.82
N LEU A 453 10.35 -48.92 1.84
CA LEU A 453 10.35 -50.15 1.04
C LEU A 453 11.65 -50.35 0.27
N LYS A 454 12.26 -49.26 -0.24
CA LYS A 454 13.56 -49.33 -0.92
C LYS A 454 14.69 -49.77 0.02
N GLN A 455 14.63 -49.35 1.28
CA GLN A 455 15.54 -49.80 2.34
C GLN A 455 15.28 -51.25 2.75
N GLU A 456 14.02 -51.65 2.90
CA GLU A 456 13.61 -53.02 3.27
C GLU A 456 13.86 -54.04 2.13
N LYS A 457 13.75 -53.63 0.86
CA LYS A 457 14.10 -54.44 -0.33
C LYS A 457 15.59 -54.78 -0.40
N GLN A 458 16.46 -53.89 0.10
CA GLN A 458 17.89 -54.17 0.21
C GLN A 458 18.22 -55.17 1.33
N ALA A 459 17.26 -55.47 2.21
CA ALA A 459 17.40 -56.37 3.36
C ALA A 459 16.69 -57.74 3.17
N GLU A 460 16.25 -58.08 1.95
CA GLU A 460 15.67 -59.38 1.57
C GLU A 460 14.47 -59.88 2.40
N ASN A 461 13.75 -58.99 3.09
CA ASN A 461 12.50 -59.32 3.79
C ASN A 461 11.39 -58.35 3.37
N LEU A 462 10.58 -58.73 2.38
CA LEU A 462 9.38 -57.98 1.99
C LEU A 462 8.13 -58.80 2.29
N ASN A 463 7.28 -58.28 3.18
CA ASN A 463 6.01 -58.88 3.54
C ASN A 463 4.98 -58.67 2.40
N LYS A 464 4.39 -59.77 1.91
CA LYS A 464 3.45 -59.80 0.79
C LYS A 464 2.15 -59.02 1.08
N GLU A 465 1.74 -58.96 2.34
CA GLU A 465 0.53 -58.22 2.75
C GLU A 465 0.72 -56.70 2.61
N GLU A 466 1.90 -56.18 2.97
CA GLU A 466 2.21 -54.75 2.87
C GLU A 466 2.31 -54.27 1.41
N LEU A 467 2.88 -55.09 0.53
CA LEU A 467 2.90 -54.82 -0.92
C LEU A 467 1.49 -54.77 -1.53
N THR A 468 0.60 -55.63 -1.03
CA THR A 468 -0.79 -55.68 -1.52
C THR A 468 -1.58 -54.45 -1.03
N SER A 469 -1.40 -54.05 0.24
CA SER A 469 -1.97 -52.80 0.77
C SER A 469 -1.51 -51.58 -0.01
N HIS A 470 -0.20 -51.49 -0.31
CA HIS A 470 0.36 -50.37 -1.07
C HIS A 470 -0.14 -50.31 -2.52
N ALA A 471 -0.38 -51.45 -3.16
CA ALA A 471 -0.99 -51.49 -4.49
C ALA A 471 -2.43 -50.98 -4.48
N VAL A 472 -3.18 -51.22 -3.39
CA VAL A 472 -4.52 -50.67 -3.20
C VAL A 472 -4.46 -49.15 -2.99
N ASP A 473 -3.55 -48.66 -2.14
CA ASP A 473 -3.38 -47.22 -1.89
C ASP A 473 -2.97 -46.45 -3.16
N LEU A 474 -2.08 -47.02 -3.98
CA LEU A 474 -1.71 -46.46 -5.28
C LEU A 474 -2.89 -46.39 -6.25
N ASN A 475 -3.75 -47.41 -6.26
CA ASN A 475 -4.95 -47.42 -7.10
C ASN A 475 -5.98 -46.37 -6.64
N ILE A 476 -6.11 -46.14 -5.33
CA ILE A 476 -6.95 -45.08 -4.78
C ILE A 476 -6.43 -43.71 -5.23
N LEU A 477 -5.13 -43.47 -5.08
CA LEU A 477 -4.50 -42.20 -5.50
C LEU A 477 -4.59 -41.96 -7.01
N LEU A 478 -4.42 -43.00 -7.83
CA LEU A 478 -4.63 -42.91 -9.28
C LEU A 478 -6.06 -42.48 -9.60
N LYS A 479 -7.05 -43.06 -8.91
CA LYS A 479 -8.46 -42.76 -9.12
C LYS A 479 -8.85 -41.35 -8.65
N GLU A 480 -8.23 -40.87 -7.57
CA GLU A 480 -8.38 -39.49 -7.12
C GLU A 480 -7.73 -38.50 -8.10
N GLN A 481 -6.54 -38.81 -8.62
CA GLN A 481 -5.88 -38.01 -9.65
C GLN A 481 -6.73 -37.93 -10.93
N GLU A 482 -7.31 -39.06 -11.37
CA GLU A 482 -8.25 -39.08 -12.49
C GLU A 482 -9.46 -38.17 -12.23
N THR A 483 -10.02 -38.22 -11.02
CA THR A 483 -11.17 -37.39 -10.63
C THR A 483 -10.83 -35.89 -10.62
N VAL A 484 -9.66 -35.52 -10.08
CA VAL A 484 -9.18 -34.13 -10.09
C VAL A 484 -8.91 -33.65 -11.51
N THR A 485 -8.31 -34.50 -12.35
CA THR A 485 -8.05 -34.19 -13.76
C THR A 485 -9.35 -33.96 -14.53
N GLU A 486 -10.38 -34.76 -14.27
CA GLU A 486 -11.69 -34.60 -14.88
C GLU A 486 -12.40 -33.31 -14.39
N GLY A 487 -12.28 -32.98 -13.11
CA GLY A 487 -12.78 -31.70 -12.56
C GLY A 487 -12.09 -30.47 -13.15
N LEU A 488 -10.78 -30.56 -13.42
CA LEU A 488 -10.02 -29.51 -14.10
C LEU A 488 -10.45 -29.37 -15.56
N LYS A 489 -10.68 -30.47 -16.29
CA LYS A 489 -11.24 -30.43 -17.65
C LYS A 489 -12.62 -29.79 -17.69
N GLN A 490 -13.49 -30.11 -16.74
CA GLN A 490 -14.82 -29.49 -16.64
C GLN A 490 -14.71 -27.98 -16.34
N SER A 491 -13.85 -27.58 -15.41
CA SER A 491 -13.62 -26.16 -15.08
C SER A 491 -13.06 -25.38 -16.26
N LYS A 492 -12.15 -26.02 -17.01
CA LYS A 492 -11.59 -25.51 -18.28
C LYS A 492 -12.69 -25.28 -19.31
N GLN A 493 -13.58 -26.25 -19.50
CA GLN A 493 -14.71 -26.14 -20.42
C GLN A 493 -15.68 -25.01 -20.03
N ILE A 494 -15.98 -24.86 -18.74
CA ILE A 494 -16.82 -23.77 -18.22
C ILE A 494 -16.20 -22.39 -18.54
N MET A 495 -14.88 -22.25 -18.38
CA MET A 495 -14.18 -21.00 -18.73
C MET A 495 -14.24 -20.72 -20.24
N VAL A 496 -14.10 -21.73 -21.08
CA VAL A 496 -14.26 -21.59 -22.55
C VAL A 496 -15.65 -21.10 -22.89
N ASP A 497 -16.68 -21.77 -22.36
CA ASP A 497 -18.07 -21.48 -22.72
C ASP A 497 -18.47 -20.08 -22.25
N TYR A 498 -17.98 -19.67 -21.07
CA TYR A 498 -18.15 -18.29 -20.60
C TYR A 498 -17.48 -17.26 -21.51
N LEU A 499 -16.24 -17.50 -21.96
CA LEU A 499 -15.55 -16.59 -22.88
C LEU A 499 -16.23 -16.50 -24.25
N LYS A 500 -16.93 -17.57 -24.67
CA LYS A 500 -17.74 -17.56 -25.89
C LYS A 500 -19.00 -16.72 -25.71
N GLU A 501 -19.69 -16.87 -24.58
CA GLU A 501 -20.88 -16.09 -24.24
C GLU A 501 -20.57 -14.57 -24.13
N ASP A 502 -19.37 -14.21 -23.64
CA ASP A 502 -18.90 -12.81 -23.54
C ASP A 502 -18.33 -12.27 -24.87
N GLY A 503 -18.40 -13.03 -25.97
CA GLY A 503 -17.96 -12.61 -27.31
C GLY A 503 -16.45 -12.46 -27.48
N ARG A 504 -15.63 -13.06 -26.60
CA ARG A 504 -14.17 -12.94 -26.58
C ARG A 504 -13.45 -14.04 -27.39
N GLU A 505 -13.90 -14.27 -28.61
CA GLU A 505 -13.38 -15.34 -29.47
C GLU A 505 -11.87 -15.22 -29.76
N ALA A 506 -11.35 -14.00 -29.83
CA ALA A 506 -9.91 -13.75 -30.02
C ALA A 506 -9.06 -14.23 -28.83
N LEU A 507 -9.58 -14.10 -27.60
CA LEU A 507 -8.89 -14.56 -26.40
C LEU A 507 -8.94 -16.09 -26.30
N ILE A 508 -10.04 -16.71 -26.70
CA ILE A 508 -10.15 -18.17 -26.78
C ILE A 508 -9.13 -18.73 -27.78
N LYS A 509 -9.04 -18.15 -28.98
CA LYS A 509 -8.03 -18.55 -29.98
C LYS A 509 -6.62 -18.37 -29.45
N TRP A 510 -6.35 -17.29 -28.72
CA TRP A 510 -5.04 -17.06 -28.11
C TRP A 510 -4.70 -18.12 -27.05
N LEU A 511 -5.67 -18.50 -26.21
CA LEU A 511 -5.50 -19.55 -25.21
C LEU A 511 -5.30 -20.94 -25.84
N GLN A 512 -6.03 -21.24 -26.93
CA GLN A 512 -5.88 -22.48 -27.70
C GLN A 512 -4.51 -22.57 -28.38
N MET A 513 -4.00 -21.47 -28.95
CA MET A 513 -2.65 -21.44 -29.56
C MET A 513 -1.50 -21.66 -28.56
N ARG A 514 -1.78 -21.57 -27.26
CA ARG A 514 -0.80 -21.74 -26.18
C ARG A 514 -0.96 -23.07 -25.44
N ASP A 515 -1.84 -23.96 -25.90
CA ASP A 515 -2.26 -25.19 -25.20
C ASP A 515 -2.78 -24.96 -23.76
N LEU A 516 -3.13 -23.71 -23.42
CA LEU A 516 -3.66 -23.35 -22.11
C LEU A 516 -5.15 -23.69 -22.00
N VAL A 517 -5.85 -23.71 -23.13
CA VAL A 517 -7.28 -24.04 -23.20
C VAL A 517 -7.62 -25.01 -24.33
#